data_AF-A0AAU9SVJ0-F1
#
_entry.id   AF-A0AAU9SVJ0-F1
#
_cell.length_a   1.000
_cell.length_b   1.000
_cell.length_c   1.000
_cell.angle_alpha   90.00
_cell.angle_beta   90.00
_cell.angle_gamma   90.00
#
_symmetry.space_group_name_H-M   'P 1'
#
loop_
_entity.id
_entity.type
_entity.pdbx_description
1 polymer ?
#
loop_
_entity_poly.entity_id
_entity_poly.type
_entity_poly.pdbx_seq_one_letter_code
_entity_poly.pdbx_strand_id
1 'polypeptide(L)'
;MTAIQTHVIIFFMFLIVVTSSTRAQRSPHVRNNHGLSIAVEEMEKANYFSFVMLINMLHSVNPKFLANVTFLMPKDKTLSRTHIIHQDSVTEFLLRHSIPSPLPFEQLSLIPNGSTIPSSLPHYTLQISNGGKSNYFLNNVKIISRNICSLGSIKCHGIDGILRSTSTTTEDDSPRNSHDVPIISCPSTRNNSDHNSHNSSDHISSPPPDHTAPPPTSSPSSQPKSDSSKLREGEMSGFIILLLGILLSVVGTGIAM
;
A
#
# COMPACT_ATOMS: atom_id res chain seq x y z
N MET A 1 -60.36 -7.08 -30.21
CA MET A 1 -59.19 -6.21 -30.45
C MET A 1 -58.68 -5.53 -29.18
N THR A 2 -59.56 -5.02 -28.30
CA THR A 2 -59.18 -4.38 -27.03
C THR A 2 -58.47 -5.32 -26.03
N ALA A 3 -58.89 -6.59 -25.94
CA ALA A 3 -58.27 -7.57 -25.04
C ALA A 3 -56.82 -7.92 -25.42
N ILE A 4 -56.54 -8.04 -26.72
CA ILE A 4 -55.19 -8.31 -27.24
C ILE A 4 -54.28 -7.12 -26.95
N GLN A 5 -54.79 -5.90 -27.14
CA GLN A 5 -54.07 -4.67 -26.84
C GLN A 5 -53.72 -4.55 -25.35
N THR A 6 -54.62 -4.93 -24.43
CA THR A 6 -54.32 -4.92 -22.99
C THR A 6 -53.25 -5.92 -22.60
N HIS A 7 -53.23 -7.13 -23.19
CA HIS A 7 -52.20 -8.12 -22.90
C HIS A 7 -50.82 -7.69 -23.42
N VAL A 8 -50.75 -7.07 -24.60
CA VAL A 8 -49.50 -6.53 -25.15
C VAL A 8 -48.93 -5.42 -24.26
N ILE A 9 -49.77 -4.52 -23.75
CA ILE A 9 -49.33 -3.43 -22.86
C ILE A 9 -48.79 -3.98 -21.54
N ILE A 10 -49.48 -4.95 -20.94
CA ILE A 10 -49.03 -5.59 -19.69
C ILE A 10 -47.69 -6.30 -19.88
N PHE A 11 -47.51 -7.00 -21.02
CA PHE A 11 -46.26 -7.66 -21.35
C PHE A 11 -45.09 -6.69 -21.47
N PHE A 12 -45.27 -5.55 -22.17
CA PHE A 12 -44.24 -4.53 -22.28
C PHE A 12 -43.91 -3.87 -20.92
N MET A 13 -44.91 -3.62 -20.07
CA MET A 13 -44.68 -3.09 -18.73
C MET A 13 -43.87 -4.07 -17.87
N PHE A 14 -44.17 -5.37 -17.95
CA PHE A 14 -43.41 -6.39 -17.23
C PHE A 14 -41.97 -6.51 -17.76
N LEU A 15 -41.77 -6.42 -19.08
CA LEU A 15 -40.45 -6.42 -19.71
C LEU A 15 -39.59 -5.22 -19.26
N ILE A 16 -40.19 -4.04 -19.11
CA ILE A 16 -39.51 -2.84 -18.61
C ILE A 16 -39.10 -3.04 -17.14
N VAL A 17 -39.98 -3.58 -16.28
CA VAL A 17 -39.66 -3.83 -14.87
C VAL A 17 -38.55 -4.88 -14.69
N VAL A 18 -38.56 -5.93 -15.52
CA VAL A 18 -37.53 -6.99 -15.52
C VAL A 18 -36.20 -6.47 -16.04
N THR A 19 -36.19 -5.64 -17.09
CA THR A 19 -34.95 -5.03 -17.63
C THR A 19 -34.39 -3.91 -16.74
N SER A 20 -35.23 -3.27 -15.92
CA SER A 20 -34.81 -2.24 -14.95
C SER A 20 -34.04 -2.81 -13.75
N SER A 21 -34.10 -4.12 -13.51
CA SER A 21 -33.69 -4.73 -12.24
C SER A 21 -32.28 -5.35 -12.23
N THR A 22 -31.46 -5.20 -13.27
CA THR A 22 -30.07 -5.67 -13.24
C THR A 22 -29.07 -4.54 -13.06
N ARG A 23 -29.26 -3.73 -12.02
CA ARG A 23 -28.12 -3.09 -11.34
C ARG A 23 -28.07 -3.61 -9.91
N ALA A 24 -27.72 -4.89 -9.80
CA ALA A 24 -27.26 -5.44 -8.54
C ALA A 24 -26.06 -4.58 -8.09
N GLN A 25 -26.27 -3.66 -7.15
CA GLN A 25 -25.18 -3.04 -6.40
C GLN A 25 -24.51 -4.18 -5.62
N ARG A 26 -23.48 -4.80 -6.22
CA ARG A 26 -22.55 -5.64 -5.49
C ARG A 26 -22.08 -4.83 -4.29
N SER A 27 -22.32 -5.37 -3.09
CA SER A 27 -21.93 -4.75 -1.83
C SER A 27 -20.51 -4.17 -1.92
N PRO A 28 -20.28 -2.89 -1.56
CA PRO A 28 -18.96 -2.27 -1.55
C PRO A 28 -17.92 -3.10 -0.78
N HIS A 29 -18.39 -3.85 0.23
CA HIS A 29 -17.54 -4.63 1.12
C HIS A 29 -16.84 -5.80 0.43
N VAL A 30 -17.46 -6.41 -0.60
CA VAL A 30 -16.87 -7.56 -1.32
C VAL A 30 -15.83 -7.09 -2.33
N ARG A 31 -16.05 -5.94 -2.97
CA ARG A 31 -15.13 -5.35 -3.96
C ARG A 31 -13.83 -4.86 -3.31
N ASN A 32 -13.92 -4.31 -2.10
CA ASN A 32 -12.77 -3.73 -1.40
C ASN A 32 -11.74 -4.80 -0.98
N ASN A 33 -12.20 -5.95 -0.50
CA ASN A 33 -11.32 -7.04 -0.09
C ASN A 33 -10.51 -7.61 -1.27
N HIS A 34 -11.13 -7.72 -2.46
CA HIS A 34 -10.44 -8.16 -3.67
C HIS A 34 -9.41 -7.14 -4.18
N GLY A 35 -9.71 -5.84 -4.06
CA GLY A 35 -8.76 -4.79 -4.43
C GLY A 35 -7.53 -4.79 -3.52
N LEU A 36 -7.74 -5.00 -2.21
CA LEU A 36 -6.67 -5.09 -1.22
C LEU A 36 -5.78 -6.31 -1.42
N SER A 37 -6.35 -7.49 -1.69
CA SER A 37 -5.55 -8.71 -1.91
C SER A 37 -4.63 -8.60 -3.12
N ILE A 38 -5.10 -7.99 -4.21
CA ILE A 38 -4.26 -7.72 -5.40
C ILE A 38 -3.13 -6.76 -5.04
N ALA A 39 -3.44 -5.67 -4.34
CA ALA A 39 -2.45 -4.68 -3.95
C ALA A 39 -1.38 -5.28 -3.03
N VAL A 40 -1.78 -6.11 -2.05
CA VAL A 40 -0.85 -6.83 -1.17
C VAL A 40 0.08 -7.74 -1.97
N GLU A 41 -0.43 -8.51 -2.93
CA GLU A 41 0.40 -9.36 -3.79
C GLU A 41 1.42 -8.53 -4.61
N GLU A 42 1.00 -7.39 -5.16
CA GLU A 42 1.89 -6.47 -5.89
C GLU A 42 2.96 -5.85 -4.97
N MET A 43 2.59 -5.47 -3.73
CA MET A 43 3.52 -4.93 -2.72
C MET A 43 4.56 -5.95 -2.28
N GLU A 44 4.16 -7.20 -2.04
CA GLU A 44 5.05 -8.30 -1.66
C GLU A 44 6.04 -8.62 -2.78
N LYS A 45 5.58 -8.73 -4.03
CA LYS A 45 6.46 -8.90 -5.20
C LYS A 45 7.48 -7.77 -5.35
N ALA A 46 7.16 -6.58 -4.86
CA ALA A 46 8.03 -5.42 -4.87
C ALA A 46 8.91 -5.27 -3.61
N ASN A 47 8.89 -6.25 -2.69
CA ASN A 47 9.64 -6.27 -1.43
C ASN A 47 9.25 -5.18 -0.41
N TYR A 48 7.95 -4.90 -0.25
CA TYR A 48 7.40 -4.02 0.79
C TYR A 48 6.65 -4.81 1.88
N PHE A 49 7.26 -5.87 2.40
CA PHE A 49 6.63 -6.81 3.33
C PHE A 49 6.25 -6.18 4.67
N SER A 50 7.10 -5.27 5.18
CA SER A 50 6.85 -4.62 6.47
C SER A 50 5.64 -3.69 6.39
N PHE A 51 5.44 -3.00 5.25
CA PHE A 51 4.27 -2.16 5.05
C PHE A 51 2.99 -2.99 4.92
N VAL A 52 3.05 -4.13 4.22
CA VAL A 52 1.94 -5.10 4.15
C VAL A 52 1.56 -5.60 5.55
N MET A 53 2.53 -5.90 6.41
CA MET A 53 2.26 -6.32 7.79
C MET A 53 1.47 -5.24 8.56
N LEU A 54 1.82 -3.96 8.41
CA LEU A 54 1.09 -2.84 9.02
C LEU A 54 -0.35 -2.75 8.48
N ILE A 55 -0.53 -2.88 7.16
CA ILE A 55 -1.86 -2.90 6.53
C ILE A 55 -2.72 -4.02 7.13
N ASN A 56 -2.17 -5.23 7.29
CA ASN A 56 -2.91 -6.37 7.84
C ASN A 56 -3.34 -6.16 9.29
N MET A 57 -2.49 -5.50 10.11
CA MET A 57 -2.89 -5.06 11.44
C MET A 57 -4.09 -4.10 11.39
N LEU A 58 -4.08 -3.11 10.49
CA LEU A 58 -5.17 -2.16 10.36
C LEU A 58 -6.45 -2.78 9.77
N HIS A 59 -6.36 -3.65 8.77
CA HIS A 59 -7.52 -4.29 8.12
C HIS A 59 -8.39 -5.03 9.12
N SER A 60 -7.76 -5.72 10.08
CA SER A 60 -8.46 -6.40 11.17
C SER A 60 -9.24 -5.47 12.09
N VAL A 61 -8.82 -4.20 12.20
CA VAL A 61 -9.42 -3.20 13.10
C VAL A 61 -10.41 -2.30 12.38
N ASN A 62 -10.14 -1.91 11.13
CA ASN A 62 -11.01 -1.01 10.37
C ASN A 62 -10.88 -1.17 8.85
N PRO A 63 -11.69 -2.05 8.22
CA PRO A 63 -11.56 -2.40 6.80
C PRO A 63 -12.02 -1.31 5.84
N LYS A 64 -12.75 -0.29 6.31
CA LYS A 64 -13.30 0.77 5.46
C LYS A 64 -12.24 1.74 4.95
N PHE A 65 -11.11 1.88 5.65
CA PHE A 65 -10.05 2.82 5.29
C PHE A 65 -9.22 2.39 4.08
N LEU A 66 -9.27 1.12 3.68
CA LEU A 66 -8.40 0.55 2.65
C LEU A 66 -9.02 0.59 1.25
N ALA A 67 -10.08 1.38 1.05
CA ALA A 67 -10.77 1.51 -0.23
C ALA A 67 -10.36 2.79 -0.96
N ASN A 68 -9.99 2.67 -2.25
CA ASN A 68 -9.71 3.80 -3.16
C ASN A 68 -8.62 4.75 -2.64
N VAL A 69 -7.50 4.17 -2.23
CA VAL A 69 -6.39 4.85 -1.57
C VAL A 69 -5.11 4.73 -2.40
N THR A 70 -4.23 5.71 -2.27
CA THR A 70 -2.83 5.57 -2.68
C THR A 70 -1.95 5.38 -1.46
N PHE A 71 -1.21 4.27 -1.38
CA PHE A 71 -0.19 4.08 -0.33
C PHE A 71 1.16 4.67 -0.73
N LEU A 72 1.80 5.29 0.25
CA LEU A 72 3.15 5.85 0.16
C LEU A 72 4.04 5.00 1.07
N MET A 73 4.70 3.99 0.50
CA MET A 73 5.27 2.88 1.25
C MET A 73 6.77 3.09 1.49
N PRO A 74 7.22 3.28 2.73
CA PRO A 74 8.64 3.25 3.05
C PRO A 74 9.20 1.83 2.82
N LYS A 75 10.47 1.74 2.45
CA LYS A 75 11.15 0.44 2.34
C LYS A 75 11.24 -0.26 3.71
N ASP A 76 11.26 -1.58 3.69
CA ASP A 76 11.38 -2.42 4.89
C ASP A 76 12.58 -2.04 5.78
N LYS A 77 13.74 -1.75 5.18
CA LYS A 77 14.94 -1.29 5.90
C LYS A 77 14.75 0.07 6.60
N THR A 78 13.90 0.94 6.05
CA THR A 78 13.57 2.24 6.65
C THR A 78 12.62 2.03 7.83
N LEU A 79 11.61 1.17 7.67
CA LEU A 79 10.65 0.84 8.74
C LEU A 79 11.34 0.16 9.93
N SER A 80 12.26 -0.78 9.70
CA SER A 80 12.94 -1.53 10.77
C SER A 80 13.86 -0.67 11.66
N ARG A 81 14.25 0.52 11.19
CA ARG A 81 15.11 1.47 11.92
C ARG A 81 14.32 2.57 12.60
N THR A 82 13.01 2.64 12.36
CA THR A 82 12.16 3.72 12.84
C THR A 82 11.33 3.25 14.03
N HIS A 83 11.29 4.05 15.10
CA HIS A 83 10.46 3.80 16.27
C HIS A 83 9.00 4.21 16.03
N ILE A 84 8.31 3.51 15.12
CA ILE A 84 6.92 3.83 14.72
C ILE A 84 5.98 3.85 15.93
N ILE A 85 6.10 2.84 16.80
CA ILE A 85 5.23 2.63 17.97
C ILE A 85 5.34 3.74 19.02
N HIS A 86 6.48 4.44 19.09
CA HIS A 86 6.67 5.51 20.07
C HIS A 86 6.12 6.85 19.60
N GLN A 87 5.92 7.05 18.29
CA GLN A 87 5.50 8.33 17.72
C GLN A 87 4.03 8.30 17.31
N ASP A 88 3.52 7.18 16.80
CA ASP A 88 2.19 7.09 16.24
C ASP A 88 1.54 5.75 16.51
N SER A 89 0.20 5.73 16.58
CA SER A 89 -0.53 4.49 16.40
C SER A 89 -0.30 3.93 14.97
N VAL A 90 -0.38 2.61 14.79
CA VAL A 90 -0.28 1.98 13.45
C VAL A 90 -1.30 2.59 12.48
N THR A 91 -2.50 2.92 12.97
CA THR A 91 -3.55 3.60 12.21
C THR A 91 -3.09 4.97 11.73
N GLU A 92 -2.62 5.85 12.62
CA GLU A 92 -2.16 7.19 12.24
C GLU A 92 -0.96 7.14 11.29
N PHE A 93 -0.03 6.20 11.52
CA PHE A 93 1.09 5.96 10.63
C PHE A 93 0.61 5.65 9.21
N LEU A 94 -0.31 4.70 9.04
CA LEU A 94 -0.84 4.33 7.72
C LEU A 94 -1.68 5.43 7.08
N LEU A 95 -2.48 6.15 7.88
CA LEU A 95 -3.27 7.28 7.39
C LEU A 95 -2.37 8.42 6.88
N ARG A 96 -1.25 8.68 7.55
CA ARG A 96 -0.27 9.66 7.08
C ARG A 96 0.43 9.23 5.80
N HIS A 97 0.68 7.93 5.67
CA HIS A 97 1.29 7.29 4.51
C HIS A 97 0.27 6.89 3.44
N SER A 98 -0.86 7.60 3.37
CA SER A 98 -1.84 7.38 2.33
C SER A 98 -2.47 8.67 1.83
N ILE A 99 -2.89 8.67 0.57
CA ILE A 99 -3.69 9.74 -0.04
C ILE A 99 -5.10 9.19 -0.25
N PRO A 100 -6.17 9.92 0.14
CA PRO A 100 -7.56 9.44 0.09
C PRO A 100 -8.13 9.50 -1.34
N SER A 101 -7.33 9.10 -2.32
CA SER A 101 -7.67 9.02 -3.74
C SER A 101 -6.69 8.07 -4.43
N PRO A 102 -7.11 7.27 -5.42
CA PRO A 102 -6.23 6.41 -6.20
C PRO A 102 -5.50 7.21 -7.28
N LEU A 103 -4.24 7.55 -7.02
CA LEU A 103 -3.39 8.40 -7.84
C LEU A 103 -2.22 7.58 -8.40
N PRO A 104 -2.29 7.12 -9.66
CA PRO A 104 -1.10 6.69 -10.38
C PRO A 104 -0.10 7.85 -10.51
N PHE A 105 1.17 7.53 -10.73
CA PHE A 105 2.24 8.52 -10.75
C PHE A 105 2.06 9.54 -11.87
N GLU A 106 1.48 9.14 -13.00
CA GLU A 106 1.18 9.99 -14.14
C GLU A 106 0.29 11.16 -13.69
N GLN A 107 -0.76 10.89 -12.91
CA GLN A 107 -1.64 11.92 -12.37
C GLN A 107 -0.96 12.75 -11.28
N LEU A 108 -0.22 12.09 -10.38
CA LEU A 108 0.53 12.76 -9.32
C LEU A 108 1.56 13.75 -9.90
N SER A 109 2.23 13.39 -11.00
CA SER A 109 3.26 14.20 -11.65
C SER A 109 2.73 15.46 -12.34
N LEU A 110 1.42 15.52 -12.62
CA LEU A 110 0.76 16.70 -13.19
C LEU A 110 0.46 17.77 -12.14
N ILE A 111 0.52 17.42 -10.86
CA ILE A 111 0.23 18.38 -9.80
C ILE A 111 1.36 19.41 -9.74
N PRO A 112 1.05 20.72 -9.74
CA PRO A 112 2.07 21.78 -9.75
C PRO A 112 3.04 21.71 -8.56
N ASN A 113 4.31 22.06 -8.81
CA ASN A 113 5.32 22.24 -7.77
C ASN A 113 4.86 23.29 -6.73
N GLY A 114 5.08 23.02 -5.45
CA GLY A 114 4.67 23.90 -4.34
C GLY A 114 3.21 23.75 -3.91
N SER A 115 2.44 22.89 -4.58
CA SER A 115 1.08 22.56 -4.13
C SER A 115 1.06 21.69 -2.88
N THR A 116 -0.10 21.61 -2.24
CA THR A 116 -0.37 20.70 -1.14
C THR A 116 -1.58 19.80 -1.47
N ILE A 117 -1.51 18.54 -1.05
CA ILE A 117 -2.62 17.58 -1.14
C ILE A 117 -2.89 16.96 0.23
N PRO A 118 -4.12 16.53 0.55
CA PRO A 118 -4.39 15.87 1.82
C PRO A 118 -3.78 14.46 1.85
N SER A 119 -3.32 14.04 3.03
CA SER A 119 -3.20 12.60 3.33
C SER A 119 -4.54 12.07 3.87
N SER A 120 -4.64 10.78 4.14
CA SER A 120 -5.82 10.20 4.80
C SER A 120 -5.84 10.50 6.30
N LEU A 121 -4.75 11.00 6.87
CA LEU A 121 -4.71 11.47 8.25
C LEU A 121 -5.31 12.89 8.30
N PRO A 122 -6.40 13.11 9.06
CA PRO A 122 -7.02 14.42 9.15
C PRO A 122 -6.01 15.51 9.52
N HIS A 123 -6.14 16.67 8.85
CA HIS A 123 -5.29 17.85 9.04
C HIS A 123 -3.80 17.67 8.67
N TYR A 124 -3.39 16.50 8.16
CA TYR A 124 -2.05 16.30 7.63
C TYR A 124 -2.04 16.51 6.12
N THR A 125 -1.13 17.36 5.64
CA THR A 125 -0.99 17.66 4.21
C THR A 125 0.39 17.26 3.70
N LEU A 126 0.44 16.94 2.41
CA LEU A 126 1.64 16.58 1.68
C LEU A 126 1.98 17.73 0.74
N GLN A 127 3.06 18.44 1.04
CA GLN A 127 3.66 19.42 0.15
C GLN A 127 4.40 18.71 -0.99
N ILE A 128 4.10 19.11 -2.22
CA ILE A 128 4.69 18.57 -3.43
C ILE A 128 5.88 19.41 -3.84
N SER A 129 7.02 18.76 -4.01
CA SER A 129 8.18 19.34 -4.67
C SER A 129 8.54 18.52 -5.90
N ASN A 130 8.40 19.11 -7.08
CA ASN A 130 8.67 18.50 -8.38
C ASN A 130 9.90 19.16 -9.01
N GLY A 131 11.04 18.47 -8.89
CA GLY A 131 12.31 18.82 -9.52
C GLY A 131 12.53 18.15 -10.89
N GLY A 132 11.45 17.70 -11.56
CA GLY A 132 11.50 17.08 -12.88
C GLY A 132 11.43 15.55 -12.89
N LYS A 133 11.79 14.93 -14.03
CA LYS A 133 11.45 13.53 -14.41
C LYS A 133 11.73 12.46 -13.35
N SER A 134 12.72 12.61 -12.48
CA SER A 134 13.12 11.62 -11.46
C SER A 134 13.07 12.16 -10.01
N ASN A 135 12.67 13.41 -9.83
CA ASN A 135 12.79 14.14 -8.57
C ASN A 135 11.41 14.62 -8.13
N TYR A 136 10.60 13.69 -7.61
CA TYR A 136 9.28 13.99 -7.07
C TYR A 136 9.25 13.69 -5.59
N PHE A 137 8.87 14.67 -4.77
CA PHE A 137 8.91 14.60 -3.31
C PHE A 137 7.56 14.95 -2.71
N LEU A 138 7.25 14.32 -1.58
CA LEU A 138 6.10 14.60 -0.71
C LEU A 138 6.65 14.87 0.69
N ASN A 139 6.46 16.08 1.23
CA ASN A 139 7.07 16.52 2.51
C ASN A 139 8.56 16.18 2.59
N ASN A 140 9.31 16.54 1.53
CA ASN A 140 10.75 16.26 1.38
C ASN A 140 11.13 14.77 1.31
N VAL A 141 10.17 13.84 1.26
CA VAL A 141 10.43 12.40 1.05
C VAL A 141 10.27 12.06 -0.43
N LYS A 142 11.31 11.46 -1.02
CA LYS A 142 11.35 11.15 -2.45
C LYS A 142 10.49 9.94 -2.81
N ILE A 143 9.74 10.00 -3.91
CA ILE A 143 9.16 8.81 -4.55
C ILE A 143 10.26 8.09 -5.34
N ILE A 144 10.55 6.86 -4.97
CA ILE A 144 11.62 6.02 -5.55
C ILE A 144 11.11 4.81 -6.33
N SER A 145 9.84 4.45 -6.17
CA SER A 145 9.22 3.38 -6.94
C SER A 145 7.79 3.80 -7.28
N ARG A 146 7.45 3.81 -8.56
CA ARG A 146 6.20 4.36 -9.07
C ARG A 146 5.27 3.22 -9.46
N ASN A 147 3.97 3.41 -9.27
CA ASN A 147 2.94 2.52 -9.79
C ASN A 147 3.18 1.04 -9.45
N ILE A 148 3.59 0.75 -8.21
CA ILE A 148 3.80 -0.65 -7.76
C ILE A 148 2.49 -1.42 -7.87
N CYS A 149 1.39 -0.82 -7.42
CA CYS A 149 0.05 -1.39 -7.52
C CYS A 149 -0.63 -0.85 -8.78
N SER A 150 -0.80 -1.69 -9.79
CA SER A 150 -1.25 -1.28 -11.13
C SER A 150 -2.63 -1.85 -11.47
N LEU A 151 -2.92 -3.08 -11.05
CA LEU A 151 -4.09 -3.86 -11.46
C LEU A 151 -5.37 -3.51 -10.69
N GLY A 152 -5.24 -3.02 -9.45
CA GLY A 152 -6.36 -2.74 -8.56
C GLY A 152 -6.83 -1.28 -8.51
N SER A 153 -7.85 -1.02 -7.69
CA SER A 153 -8.29 0.34 -7.33
C SER A 153 -7.37 1.02 -6.31
N ILE A 154 -6.54 0.26 -5.62
CA ILE A 154 -5.49 0.80 -4.74
C ILE A 154 -4.28 1.11 -5.59
N LYS A 155 -3.70 2.29 -5.42
CA LYS A 155 -2.41 2.66 -5.99
C LYS A 155 -1.36 2.62 -4.91
N CYS A 156 -0.12 2.37 -5.28
CA CYS A 156 0.95 2.40 -4.30
C CYS A 156 2.28 2.82 -4.94
N HIS A 157 3.03 3.63 -4.19
CA HIS A 157 4.33 4.15 -4.57
C HIS A 157 5.31 3.92 -3.42
N GLY A 158 6.53 3.53 -3.74
CA GLY A 158 7.62 3.42 -2.78
C GLY A 158 8.27 4.77 -2.52
N ILE A 159 8.55 5.07 -1.26
CA ILE A 159 9.16 6.33 -0.82
C ILE A 159 10.48 6.10 -0.05
N ASP A 160 11.40 7.06 -0.14
CA ASP A 160 12.75 7.01 0.46
C ASP A 160 12.80 7.69 1.83
N GLY A 161 11.93 7.25 2.74
CA GLY A 161 11.86 7.83 4.07
C GLY A 161 10.51 7.61 4.73
N ILE A 162 10.33 8.27 5.88
CA ILE A 162 9.10 8.25 6.66
C ILE A 162 8.50 9.65 6.64
N LEU A 163 7.21 9.74 6.34
CA LEU A 163 6.43 10.96 6.55
C LEU A 163 6.29 11.17 8.06
N ARG A 164 6.95 12.20 8.58
CA ARG A 164 6.99 12.49 10.02
C ARG A 164 5.67 13.07 10.52
N SER A 165 5.33 12.77 11.76
CA SER A 165 4.27 13.46 12.48
C SER A 165 4.65 14.93 12.66
N THR A 166 3.74 15.84 12.29
CA THR A 166 3.88 17.26 12.64
C THR A 166 3.42 17.39 14.09
N SER A 167 4.29 17.11 15.05
CA SER A 167 4.08 17.65 16.39
C SER A 167 4.03 19.16 16.21
N THR A 168 2.88 19.77 16.46
CA THR A 168 2.71 21.22 16.53
C THR A 168 3.83 21.81 17.38
N THR A 169 4.84 22.39 16.74
CA THR A 169 5.67 23.41 17.38
C THR A 169 4.80 24.66 17.37
N THR A 170 3.90 24.76 18.35
CA THR A 170 3.46 26.06 18.82
C THR A 170 4.71 26.79 19.27
N GLU A 171 5.07 27.83 18.52
CA GLU A 171 5.74 29.04 19.00
C GLU A 171 6.86 28.83 20.03
N ASP A 172 8.09 28.68 19.54
CA ASP A 172 9.23 29.35 20.17
C ASP A 172 9.86 30.27 19.13
N ASP A 173 9.07 31.27 18.75
CA ASP A 173 9.60 32.49 18.16
C ASP A 173 10.15 33.34 19.32
N SER A 174 11.34 32.97 19.81
CA SER A 174 12.13 33.84 20.69
C SER A 174 13.22 34.53 19.84
N PRO A 175 13.25 35.86 19.81
CA PRO A 175 14.17 36.61 18.95
C PRO A 175 15.60 36.49 19.44
N ARG A 176 16.53 36.54 18.47
CA ARG A 176 17.99 36.67 18.65
C ARG A 176 18.34 37.54 19.86
N ASN A 177 19.09 36.97 20.81
CA ASN A 177 20.08 37.72 21.57
C ASN A 177 21.45 37.08 21.37
N SER A 178 22.28 37.81 20.64
CA SER A 178 23.72 37.62 20.54
C SER A 178 24.36 37.75 21.92
N HIS A 179 24.86 36.65 22.46
CA HIS A 179 25.85 36.66 23.52
C HIS A 179 27.06 35.84 23.10
N ASP A 180 28.20 36.53 23.04
CA ASP A 180 29.54 35.98 22.88
C ASP A 180 29.77 34.75 23.75
N VAL A 181 30.19 33.65 23.13
CA VAL A 181 30.85 32.54 23.83
C VAL A 181 32.33 32.59 23.47
N PRO A 182 33.25 32.65 24.45
CA PRO A 182 34.67 32.72 24.17
C PRO A 182 35.20 31.39 23.64
N ILE A 183 36.01 31.48 22.59
CA ILE A 183 36.79 30.39 22.01
C ILE A 183 37.87 30.01 23.03
N ILE A 184 37.69 28.89 23.74
CA ILE A 184 38.77 28.27 24.51
C ILE A 184 39.67 27.53 23.51
N SER A 185 40.76 28.18 23.14
CA SER A 185 41.87 27.59 22.40
C SER A 185 42.77 26.85 23.37
N CYS A 186 42.97 25.54 23.20
CA CYS A 186 44.02 24.80 23.90
C CYS A 186 45.38 25.09 23.24
N PRO A 187 46.40 25.59 23.97
CA PRO A 187 47.73 25.83 23.40
C PRO A 187 48.51 24.52 23.30
N SER A 188 49.07 24.25 22.13
CA SER A 188 50.14 23.29 21.94
C SER A 188 51.44 23.86 22.51
N THR A 189 52.08 23.15 23.43
CA THR A 189 53.47 23.45 23.82
C THR A 189 54.36 22.27 23.46
N ARG A 190 55.27 22.54 22.52
CA ARG A 190 56.43 21.72 22.17
C ARG A 190 57.30 21.50 23.40
N ASN A 191 57.85 20.30 23.54
CA ASN A 191 59.20 20.13 24.03
C ASN A 191 59.88 19.01 23.24
N ASN A 192 60.90 19.40 22.47
CA ASN A 192 61.92 18.50 21.95
C ASN A 192 62.85 18.14 23.11
N SER A 193 63.27 16.88 23.18
CA SER A 193 64.64 16.46 23.50
C SER A 193 64.85 15.03 23.03
N ASP A 194 65.96 14.85 22.34
CA ASP A 194 66.45 13.68 21.63
C ASP A 194 66.76 12.47 22.52
N HIS A 195 66.63 11.25 21.97
CA HIS A 195 67.72 10.25 21.99
C HIS A 195 67.44 9.00 21.13
N ASN A 196 68.37 8.78 20.19
CA ASN A 196 68.96 7.51 19.72
C ASN A 196 68.10 6.34 19.20
N SER A 197 68.11 6.23 17.87
CA SER A 197 68.63 5.08 17.09
C SER A 197 68.75 3.71 17.77
N HIS A 198 68.01 2.72 17.24
CA HIS A 198 68.61 1.44 16.87
C HIS A 198 67.94 0.83 15.63
N ASN A 199 68.80 0.63 14.64
CA ASN A 199 68.61 -0.15 13.44
C ASN A 199 68.87 -1.63 13.77
N SER A 200 68.06 -2.56 13.27
CA SER A 200 68.47 -3.94 13.00
C SER A 200 67.46 -4.65 12.10
N SER A 201 67.98 -5.11 10.97
CA SER A 201 67.34 -6.02 10.02
C SER A 201 67.46 -7.48 10.46
N ASP A 202 66.66 -8.33 9.79
CA ASP A 202 66.92 -9.72 9.40
C ASP A 202 66.17 -10.90 10.08
N HIS A 203 65.53 -11.68 9.18
CA HIS A 203 65.50 -13.15 9.04
C HIS A 203 64.31 -14.03 9.52
N ILE A 204 63.48 -14.44 8.54
CA ILE A 204 63.21 -15.81 8.02
C ILE A 204 62.76 -16.95 8.98
N SER A 205 61.51 -17.45 8.81
CA SER A 205 61.12 -18.85 8.45
C SER A 205 59.71 -19.33 8.90
N SER A 206 58.88 -19.68 7.91
CA SER A 206 58.02 -20.89 7.77
C SER A 206 56.65 -21.10 8.50
N PRO A 207 55.70 -21.91 7.92
CA PRO A 207 54.24 -22.02 8.23
C PRO A 207 53.81 -23.43 8.79
N PRO A 208 52.54 -23.94 8.75
CA PRO A 208 51.15 -23.47 9.07
C PRO A 208 50.50 -24.35 10.22
N PRO A 209 49.16 -24.41 10.46
CA PRO A 209 48.30 -25.37 9.73
C PRO A 209 46.80 -24.98 9.50
N ASP A 210 46.19 -25.74 8.58
CA ASP A 210 44.78 -25.79 8.16
C ASP A 210 43.78 -26.12 9.28
N HIS A 211 42.61 -25.45 9.23
CA HIS A 211 41.41 -25.92 9.92
C HIS A 211 40.21 -25.98 8.95
N THR A 212 39.88 -27.21 8.58
CA THR A 212 38.75 -27.64 7.78
C THR A 212 37.42 -27.39 8.52
N ALA A 213 36.47 -26.72 7.88
CA ALA A 213 35.10 -26.56 8.38
C ALA A 213 34.21 -27.76 7.99
N PRO A 214 33.26 -28.21 8.84
CA PRO A 214 32.35 -29.31 8.51
C PRO A 214 31.13 -28.87 7.65
N PRO A 215 30.53 -29.80 6.87
CA PRO A 215 29.45 -29.50 5.92
C PRO A 215 28.04 -29.38 6.55
N PRO A 216 27.07 -28.76 5.85
CA PRO A 216 25.70 -28.57 6.35
C PRO A 216 24.81 -29.81 6.12
N THR A 217 24.04 -30.17 7.16
CA THR A 217 23.02 -31.23 7.14
C THR A 217 21.76 -30.76 6.42
N SER A 218 21.36 -31.50 5.39
CA SER A 218 20.09 -31.37 4.68
C SER A 218 18.99 -32.26 5.29
N SER A 219 17.82 -31.68 5.56
CA SER A 219 16.56 -32.42 5.72
C SER A 219 15.38 -31.57 5.19
N PRO A 220 14.66 -32.02 4.15
CA PRO A 220 13.34 -31.47 3.80
C PRO A 220 12.24 -32.41 4.29
N SER A 221 11.37 -31.95 5.19
CA SER A 221 10.08 -32.60 5.44
C SER A 221 9.03 -32.03 4.49
N SER A 222 8.50 -32.90 3.66
CA SER A 222 7.36 -32.70 2.77
C SER A 222 6.06 -33.06 3.49
N GLN A 223 5.01 -32.23 3.37
CA GLN A 223 3.57 -32.57 3.20
C GLN A 223 2.64 -31.38 3.57
N PRO A 224 1.35 -31.34 3.14
CA PRO A 224 0.88 -31.14 1.78
C PRO A 224 -0.13 -29.96 1.66
N LYS A 225 -0.52 -29.66 0.43
CA LYS A 225 -1.35 -28.53 0.00
C LYS A 225 -2.82 -28.95 -0.22
N SER A 226 -3.74 -28.04 0.16
CA SER A 226 -5.04 -27.70 -0.46
C SER A 226 -6.24 -28.65 -0.33
N ASP A 227 -7.25 -28.20 0.41
CA ASP A 227 -8.66 -28.55 0.20
C ASP A 227 -9.30 -27.60 -0.83
N SER A 228 -9.99 -28.17 -1.82
CA SER A 228 -10.77 -27.43 -2.83
C SER A 228 -12.22 -27.33 -2.40
N SER A 229 -12.79 -26.12 -2.36
CA SER A 229 -14.22 -25.91 -2.17
C SER A 229 -14.96 -25.98 -3.52
N LYS A 230 -15.94 -26.89 -3.59
CA LYS A 230 -16.86 -27.03 -4.74
C LYS A 230 -17.82 -25.84 -4.83
N LEU A 231 -17.99 -25.38 -6.07
CA LEU A 231 -18.97 -24.39 -6.53
C LEU A 231 -20.41 -24.78 -6.18
N ARG A 232 -21.19 -23.80 -5.71
CA ARG A 232 -22.61 -23.90 -5.38
C ARG A 232 -23.43 -23.69 -6.65
N GLU A 233 -23.86 -24.78 -7.28
CA GLU A 233 -24.92 -24.80 -8.29
C GLU A 233 -26.26 -24.52 -7.60
N GLY A 234 -26.81 -23.31 -7.76
CA GLY A 234 -28.05 -22.96 -7.06
C GLY A 234 -28.93 -21.90 -7.71
N GLU A 235 -28.51 -21.26 -8.80
CA GLU A 235 -29.29 -20.16 -9.38
C GLU A 235 -29.87 -20.44 -10.77
N MET A 236 -29.41 -21.48 -11.48
CA MET A 236 -29.92 -21.79 -12.83
C MET A 236 -31.32 -22.46 -12.83
N SER A 237 -31.68 -23.16 -11.75
CA SER A 237 -32.90 -23.99 -11.70
C SER A 237 -34.20 -23.16 -11.64
N GLY A 238 -34.20 -22.04 -10.91
CA GLY A 238 -35.39 -21.21 -10.75
C GLY A 238 -35.84 -20.50 -12.03
N PHE A 239 -34.89 -20.06 -12.86
CA PHE A 239 -35.20 -19.36 -14.10
C PHE A 239 -35.79 -20.28 -15.17
N ILE A 240 -35.33 -21.52 -15.24
CA ILE A 240 -35.84 -22.51 -16.22
C ILE A 240 -37.30 -22.88 -15.88
N ILE A 241 -37.61 -23.07 -14.59
CA ILE A 241 -38.98 -23.40 -14.16
C ILE A 241 -39.95 -22.24 -14.44
N LEU A 242 -39.52 -21.00 -14.21
CA LEU A 242 -40.33 -19.81 -14.49
C LEU A 242 -40.60 -19.65 -16.00
N LEU A 243 -39.59 -19.85 -16.85
CA LEU A 243 -39.72 -19.78 -18.31
C LEU A 243 -40.67 -20.86 -18.85
N LEU A 244 -40.60 -22.08 -18.33
CA LEU A 244 -41.46 -23.18 -18.76
C LEU A 244 -42.93 -22.95 -18.39
N GLY A 245 -43.19 -22.37 -17.21
CA GLY A 245 -44.56 -22.02 -16.78
C GLY A 245 -45.21 -20.92 -17.64
N ILE A 246 -44.41 -19.95 -18.10
CA ILE A 246 -44.89 -18.88 -18.98
C ILE A 246 -45.19 -19.43 -20.38
N LEU A 247 -44.35 -20.29 -20.93
CA LEU A 247 -44.59 -20.94 -22.22
C LEU A 247 -45.88 -21.78 -22.24
N LEU A 248 -46.16 -22.52 -21.16
CA LEU A 248 -47.36 -23.35 -21.06
C LEU A 248 -48.66 -22.52 -20.96
N SER A 249 -48.62 -21.35 -20.31
CA SER A 249 -49.81 -20.47 -20.20
C SER A 249 -50.17 -19.78 -21.53
N VAL A 250 -49.18 -19.49 -22.37
CA VAL A 250 -49.39 -18.92 -23.71
C VAL A 250 -49.94 -19.96 -24.69
N VAL A 251 -49.51 -21.22 -24.59
CA VAL A 251 -50.03 -22.29 -25.48
C VAL A 251 -51.45 -22.72 -25.07
N GLY A 252 -51.76 -22.77 -23.78
CA GLY A 252 -53.10 -23.16 -23.30
C GLY A 252 -54.23 -22.20 -23.69
N THR A 253 -53.91 -20.93 -23.97
CA THR A 253 -54.90 -19.92 -24.40
C THR A 253 -55.14 -19.91 -25.92
N GLY A 254 -54.28 -20.58 -26.71
CA GLY A 254 -54.41 -20.68 -28.17
C GLY A 254 -55.28 -21.84 -28.69
N ILE A 255 -55.73 -22.75 -27.82
CA ILE A 255 -56.52 -23.95 -28.21
C ILE A 255 -58.02 -23.78 -27.87
N ALA A 256 -58.40 -22.70 -27.18
CA ALA A 256 -59.78 -22.43 -26.76
C ALA A 256 -60.46 -21.29 -27.56
N MET A 257 -60.00 -21.02 -28.79
CA MET A 257 -60.65 -20.11 -29.75
C MET A 257 -60.97 -20.84 -31.04
#